data_AF-A0A941IH08-F1
#
_entry.id   AF-A0A941IH08-F1
#
_cell.length_a   1.000
_cell.length_b   1.000
_cell.length_c   1.000
_cell.angle_alpha   90.00
_cell.angle_beta   90.00
_cell.angle_gamma   90.00
#
_symmetry.space_group_name_H-M   'P 1'
#
loop_
_entity.id
_entity.type
_entity.pdbx_description
1 polymer ?
#
loop_
_entity_poly.entity_id
_entity_poly.type
_entity_poly.pdbx_seq_one_letter_code
_entity_poly.pdbx_strand_id
1 'polypeptide(L)'
;MAGGYQVDVAALRSFAQVADAQEQQLERIHQTLAGVQIDGDAFGLLPASGDLHSAYTAHAQAEVENTAEAAQLLHETGAGLEQTAVNYGQTEQAITEMYHNMRGQLGGGRG
;
A
#
# COMPACT_ATOMS: atom_id res chain seq x y z
N MET A 1 -24.37 -21.39 14.78
CA MET A 1 -23.31 -20.55 15.37
C MET A 1 -22.54 -19.90 14.23
N ALA A 2 -23.13 -18.87 13.60
CA ALA A 2 -22.41 -18.06 12.61
C ALA A 2 -21.71 -16.93 13.39
N GLY A 3 -20.56 -17.26 13.97
CA GLY A 3 -19.65 -16.25 14.51
C GLY A 3 -19.01 -15.53 13.34
N GLY A 4 -19.75 -14.59 12.72
CA GLY A 4 -19.23 -13.78 11.64
C GLY A 4 -18.09 -12.92 12.16
N TYR A 5 -16.95 -12.96 11.50
CA TYR A 5 -15.89 -11.99 11.72
C TYR A 5 -16.44 -10.60 11.43
N GLN A 6 -16.55 -9.77 12.46
CA GLN A 6 -16.93 -8.37 12.31
C GLN A 6 -15.68 -7.61 11.85
N VAL A 7 -15.66 -7.22 10.58
CA VAL A 7 -14.55 -6.45 10.03
C VAL A 7 -14.67 -5.01 10.44
N ASP A 8 -13.60 -4.48 11.04
CA ASP A 8 -13.50 -3.07 11.38
C ASP A 8 -13.08 -2.27 10.14
N VAL A 9 -14.07 -1.67 9.47
CA VAL A 9 -13.88 -0.84 8.28
C VAL A 9 -13.04 0.41 8.59
N ALA A 10 -13.15 0.95 9.80
CA ALA A 10 -12.35 2.11 10.19
C ALA A 10 -10.87 1.73 10.35
N ALA A 11 -10.58 0.54 10.89
CA ALA A 11 -9.24 0.00 10.95
C ALA A 11 -8.65 -0.21 9.54
N LEU A 12 -9.41 -0.81 8.61
CA LEU A 12 -8.96 -1.00 7.21
C LEU A 12 -8.55 0.32 6.56
N ARG A 13 -9.40 1.36 6.68
CA ARG A 13 -9.12 2.70 6.13
C ARG A 13 -7.91 3.34 6.80
N SER A 14 -7.76 3.19 8.11
CA SER A 14 -6.59 3.71 8.82
C SER A 14 -5.30 3.03 8.35
N PHE A 15 -5.32 1.72 8.10
CA PHE A 15 -4.17 1.01 7.57
C PHE A 15 -3.87 1.40 6.11
N ALA A 16 -4.88 1.62 5.28
CA ALA A 16 -4.71 2.14 3.92
C ALA A 16 -3.99 3.50 3.94
N GLN A 17 -4.45 4.43 4.80
CA GLN A 17 -3.80 5.74 4.98
C GLN A 17 -2.34 5.64 5.43
N VAL A 18 -2.02 4.68 6.31
CA VAL A 18 -0.64 4.44 6.74
C VAL A 18 0.20 3.89 5.60
N ALA A 19 -0.35 2.98 4.79
CA ALA A 19 0.34 2.43 3.62
C ALA A 19 0.66 3.54 2.61
N ASP A 20 -0.31 4.40 2.28
CA ASP A 20 -0.11 5.55 1.37
C ASP A 20 0.95 6.53 1.91
N ALA A 21 0.95 6.81 3.21
CA ALA A 21 1.94 7.70 3.82
C ALA A 21 3.36 7.11 3.76
N GLN A 22 3.49 5.79 3.93
CA GLN A 22 4.77 5.09 3.83
C GLN A 22 5.26 4.97 2.39
N GLU A 23 4.36 4.73 1.43
CA GLU A 23 4.65 4.79 -0.01
C GLU A 23 5.26 6.14 -0.38
N GLN A 24 4.60 7.25 -0.03
CA GLN A 24 5.10 8.61 -0.31
C GLN A 24 6.44 8.91 0.37
N GLN A 25 6.72 8.30 1.52
CA GLN A 25 8.02 8.42 2.16
C GLN A 25 9.09 7.64 1.40
N LEU A 26 8.78 6.42 0.94
CA LEU A 26 9.70 5.60 0.15
C LEU A 26 9.97 6.19 -1.22
N GLU A 27 8.97 6.78 -1.90
CA GLU A 27 9.19 7.49 -3.15
C GLU A 27 10.19 8.65 -3.00
N ARG A 28 10.10 9.42 -1.90
CA ARG A 28 11.06 10.49 -1.60
C ARG A 28 12.47 9.95 -1.35
N ILE A 29 12.58 8.82 -0.66
CA ILE A 29 13.87 8.14 -0.43
C ILE A 29 14.43 7.64 -1.76
N HIS A 30 13.61 6.99 -2.59
CA HIS A 30 13.98 6.50 -3.91
C HIS A 30 14.50 7.63 -4.80
N GLN A 31 13.79 8.76 -4.89
CA GLN A 31 14.24 9.93 -5.66
C GLN A 31 15.58 10.49 -5.15
N THR A 32 15.79 10.46 -3.83
CA THR A 32 17.05 10.89 -3.23
C THR A 32 18.19 9.93 -3.59
N LEU A 33 17.96 8.62 -3.49
CA LEU A 33 18.95 7.59 -3.81
C LEU A 33 19.29 7.57 -5.30
N ALA A 34 18.29 7.66 -6.18
CA ALA A 34 18.47 7.69 -7.62
C ALA A 34 19.26 8.94 -8.08
N GLY A 35 19.20 10.03 -7.32
CA GLY A 35 19.93 11.26 -7.59
C GLY A 35 21.39 11.26 -7.10
N VAL A 36 21.82 10.28 -6.29
CA VAL A 36 23.17 10.21 -5.74
C VAL A 36 23.97 9.13 -6.47
N GLN A 37 24.80 9.56 -7.41
CA GLN A 37 25.85 8.74 -8.01
C GLN A 37 27.21 9.30 -7.60
N ILE A 38 28.09 8.43 -7.09
CA ILE A 38 29.48 8.78 -6.80
C ILE A 38 30.32 8.45 -8.04
N ASP A 39 31.03 9.45 -8.56
CA ASP A 39 31.96 9.26 -9.69
C ASP A 39 33.06 8.25 -9.35
N GLY A 40 33.42 7.40 -10.32
CA GLY A 40 34.47 6.39 -10.17
C GLY A 40 35.82 6.97 -9.75
N ASP A 41 36.13 8.20 -10.17
CA ASP A 41 37.35 8.91 -9.80
C ASP A 41 37.43 9.24 -8.30
N ALA A 42 36.29 9.29 -7.60
CA ALA A 42 36.24 9.50 -6.15
C ALA A 42 36.73 8.27 -5.35
N PHE A 43 36.74 7.08 -5.97
CA PHE A 43 37.30 5.86 -5.37
C PHE A 43 38.82 5.76 -5.52
N GLY A 44 39.44 6.69 -6.26
CA GLY A 44 40.88 6.75 -6.51
C GLY A 44 41.38 5.79 -7.59
N LEU A 45 42.70 5.76 -7.79
CA LEU A 45 43.38 5.02 -8.87
C LEU A 45 44.04 3.71 -8.39
N LEU A 46 43.72 3.25 -7.18
CA LEU A 46 44.33 2.04 -6.62
C LEU A 46 43.86 0.80 -7.41
N PRO A 47 44.66 -0.28 -7.49
CA PRO A 47 44.30 -1.48 -8.27
C PRO A 47 42.94 -2.10 -7.91
N ALA A 48 42.46 -1.89 -6.67
CA ALA A 48 41.17 -2.37 -6.19
C ALA A 48 40.03 -1.32 -6.26
N SER A 49 40.27 -0.10 -6.72
CA SER A 49 39.25 0.96 -6.76
C SER A 49 38.17 0.68 -7.81
N GLY A 50 38.52 -0.01 -8.90
CA GLY A 50 37.56 -0.47 -9.90
C GLY A 50 36.54 -1.47 -9.34
N ASP A 51 37.00 -2.43 -8.54
CA ASP A 51 36.12 -3.41 -7.87
C ASP A 51 35.22 -2.74 -6.84
N LEU A 52 35.74 -1.76 -6.09
CA LEU A 52 34.96 -0.97 -5.13
C LEU A 52 33.87 -0.14 -5.83
N HIS A 53 34.21 0.52 -6.93
CA HIS A 53 33.25 1.30 -7.71
C HIS A 53 32.17 0.42 -8.35
N SER A 54 32.56 -0.75 -8.87
CA SER A 54 31.63 -1.74 -9.42
C SER A 54 30.67 -2.26 -8.36
N ALA A 55 31.19 -2.65 -7.19
CA ALA A 55 30.37 -3.10 -6.06
C ALA A 55 29.44 -1.99 -5.55
N TYR A 56 29.94 -0.75 -5.44
CA TYR A 56 29.12 0.41 -5.08
C TYR A 56 27.98 0.61 -6.08
N THR A 57 28.27 0.61 -7.38
CA THR A 57 27.26 0.81 -8.43
C THR A 57 26.20 -0.30 -8.38
N ALA A 58 26.61 -1.56 -8.23
CA ALA A 58 25.69 -2.68 -8.09
C ALA A 58 24.79 -2.55 -6.86
N HIS A 59 25.35 -2.14 -5.71
CA HIS A 59 24.58 -1.89 -4.49
C HIS A 59 23.63 -0.71 -4.64
N ALA A 60 24.10 0.42 -5.19
CA ALA A 60 23.28 1.60 -5.41
C ALA A 60 22.09 1.30 -6.32
N GLN A 61 22.31 0.53 -7.39
CA GLN A 61 21.24 0.12 -8.29
C GLN A 61 20.24 -0.83 -7.62
N ALA A 62 20.74 -1.82 -6.86
CA ALA A 62 19.86 -2.73 -6.11
C ALA A 62 19.01 -1.99 -5.06
N GLU A 63 19.56 -0.98 -4.36
CA GLU A 63 18.80 -0.16 -3.41
C GLU A 63 17.73 0.69 -4.09
N VAL A 64 18.02 1.25 -5.26
CA VAL A 64 17.04 1.98 -6.08
C VAL A 64 15.90 1.07 -6.54
N GLU A 65 16.21 -0.14 -6.99
CA GLU A 65 15.22 -1.15 -7.39
C GLU A 65 14.37 -1.61 -6.18
N ASN A 66 15.01 -1.98 -5.07
CA ASN A 66 14.34 -2.42 -3.84
C ASN A 66 13.38 -1.37 -3.28
N THR A 67 13.78 -0.09 -3.30
CA THR A 67 12.92 1.00 -2.80
C THR A 67 11.71 1.25 -3.70
N ALA A 68 11.85 1.08 -5.01
CA ALA A 68 10.72 1.15 -5.95
C ALA A 68 9.74 -0.01 -5.74
N GLU A 69 10.26 -1.25 -5.60
CA GLU A 69 9.43 -2.43 -5.32
C GLU A 69 8.69 -2.31 -3.98
N ALA A 70 9.35 -1.81 -2.94
CA ALA A 70 8.74 -1.61 -1.63
C ALA A 70 7.61 -0.55 -1.66
N ALA A 71 7.82 0.55 -2.40
CA ALA A 71 6.78 1.57 -2.59
C ALA A 71 5.56 0.99 -3.32
N GLN A 72 5.79 0.22 -4.39
CA GLN A 72 4.71 -0.44 -5.13
C GLN A 72 3.92 -1.44 -4.27
N LEU A 73 4.59 -2.23 -3.43
CA LEU A 73 3.91 -3.18 -2.54
C LEU A 73 3.00 -2.48 -1.53
N LEU A 74 3.44 -1.34 -0.99
CA LEU A 74 2.62 -0.54 -0.08
C LEU A 74 1.42 0.07 -0.79
N HIS A 75 1.61 0.56 -2.02
CA HIS A 75 0.53 1.06 -2.86
C HIS A 75 -0.56 -0.01 -3.08
N GLU A 76 -0.15 -1.20 -3.52
CA GLU A 76 -1.06 -2.33 -3.77
C GLU A 76 -1.78 -2.77 -2.49
N THR A 77 -1.07 -2.74 -1.35
CA THR A 77 -1.64 -3.04 -0.04
C THR A 77 -2.70 -2.01 0.37
N GLY A 78 -2.38 -0.72 0.25
CA GLY A 78 -3.30 0.38 0.56
C GLY A 78 -4.57 0.31 -0.29
N ALA A 79 -4.41 0.13 -1.61
CA ALA A 79 -5.50 -0.04 -2.54
C ALA A 79 -6.38 -1.26 -2.20
N GLY A 80 -5.77 -2.40 -1.86
CA GLY A 80 -6.49 -3.61 -1.45
C GLY A 80 -7.30 -3.43 -0.17
N LEU A 81 -6.75 -2.70 0.82
CA LEU A 81 -7.45 -2.38 2.07
C LEU A 81 -8.64 -1.45 1.84
N GLU A 82 -8.48 -0.40 1.03
CA GLU A 82 -9.57 0.51 0.70
C GLU A 82 -10.68 -0.20 -0.10
N GLN A 83 -10.31 -1.01 -1.09
CA GLN A 83 -11.28 -1.81 -1.84
C GLN A 83 -12.05 -2.76 -0.93
N THR A 84 -11.37 -3.36 0.06
CA THR A 84 -12.02 -4.21 1.06
C THR A 84 -13.00 -3.41 1.91
N ALA A 85 -12.61 -2.22 2.39
CA ALA A 85 -13.47 -1.31 3.14
C ALA A 85 -14.73 -0.91 2.35
N VAL A 86 -14.58 -0.60 1.05
CA VAL A 86 -15.70 -0.28 0.15
C VAL A 86 -16.65 -1.48 0.01
N ASN A 87 -16.12 -2.68 -0.21
CA ASN A 87 -16.93 -3.89 -0.36
C ASN A 87 -17.76 -4.18 0.90
N TYR A 88 -17.18 -4.03 2.09
CA TYR A 88 -17.93 -4.18 3.35
C TYR A 88 -19.04 -3.13 3.49
N GLY A 89 -18.75 -1.86 3.20
CA GLY A 89 -19.75 -0.78 3.26
C GLY A 89 -20.93 -1.01 2.30
N GLN A 90 -20.66 -1.43 1.06
CA GLN A 90 -21.71 -1.75 0.09
C GLN A 90 -22.56 -2.96 0.53
N THR A 91 -21.91 -3.98 1.11
CA THR A 91 -22.61 -5.18 1.61
C THR A 91 -23.54 -4.84 2.77
N GLU A 92 -23.08 -4.02 3.73
CA GLU A 92 -23.92 -3.58 4.85
C GLU A 92 -25.11 -2.71 4.40
N GLN A 93 -24.89 -1.82 3.43
CA GLN A 93 -25.96 -1.01 2.84
C GLN A 93 -27.02 -1.88 2.17
N ALA A 94 -26.61 -2.83 1.33
CA ALA A 94 -27.52 -3.74 0.64
C ALA A 94 -28.35 -4.59 1.62
N ILE A 95 -27.73 -5.08 2.69
CA ILE A 95 -28.42 -5.82 3.75
C ILE A 95 -29.44 -4.91 4.46
N THR A 96 -29.05 -3.68 4.79
CA THR A 96 -29.93 -2.71 5.47
C THR A 96 -31.15 -2.35 4.62
N GLU A 97 -30.94 -2.10 3.32
CA GLU A 97 -32.02 -1.84 2.36
C GLU A 97 -32.97 -3.03 2.22
N MET A 98 -32.43 -4.26 2.13
CA MET A 98 -33.24 -5.49 2.12
C MET A 98 -34.13 -5.58 3.37
N TYR A 99 -33.58 -5.35 4.56
CA TYR A 99 -34.38 -5.37 5.80
C TYR A 99 -35.43 -4.27 5.85
N HIS A 100 -35.11 -3.07 5.38
CA HIS A 100 -36.07 -1.97 5.31
C HIS A 100 -37.24 -2.30 4.37
N ASN A 101 -36.95 -2.86 3.20
CA ASN A 101 -37.94 -3.26 2.20
C ASN A 101 -38.83 -4.42 2.71
N MET A 102 -38.25 -5.41 3.38
CA MET A 102 -39.03 -6.50 4.00
C MET A 102 -39.94 -6.00 5.13
N ARG A 103 -39.46 -5.06 5.96
CA ARG A 103 -40.28 -4.46 7.03
C ARG A 103 -41.43 -3.61 6.46
N GLY A 104 -41.20 -2.91 5.35
CA GLY A 104 -42.23 -2.15 4.64
C GLY A 104 -43.35 -3.03 4.06
N GLN A 105 -43.01 -4.18 3.46
CA GLN A 105 -44.00 -5.12 2.93
C GLN A 105 -44.84 -5.81 4.01
N LEU A 106 -44.27 -6.11 5.18
CA LEU A 106 -45.01 -6.72 6.29
C LEU A 106 -45.90 -5.72 7.06
N GLY A 107 -45.60 -4.42 6.98
CA GLY A 107 -46.39 -3.35 7.62
C GLY A 107 -47.55 -2.81 6.76
N GLY A 108 -47.53 -3.00 5.44
CA GLY A 108 -48.54 -2.50 4.49
C GLY A 108 -49.76 -3.40 4.27
N GLY A 109 -49.84 -4.56 4.95
CA GLY A 109 -50.87 -5.57 4.74
C GLY A 109 -52.17 -5.42 5.55
N ARG A 110 -52.52 -4.20 6.00
CA ARG A 110 -53.83 -3.91 6.63
C ARG A 110 -54.32 -2.52 6.24
N GLY A 111 -55.24 -2.48 5.29
CA GLY A 111 -56.02 -1.32 4.86
C GLY A 111 -57.04 -1.76 3.83
#